data_AF-A0AA46VT11-F1
#
_entry.id   AF-A0AA46VT11-F1
#
_cell.length_a   1.000
_cell.length_b   1.000
_cell.length_c   1.000
_cell.angle_alpha   90.00
_cell.angle_beta   90.00
_cell.angle_gamma   90.00
#
_symmetry.space_group_name_H-M   'P 1'
#
loop_
_entity.id
_entity.type
_entity.pdbx_description
1 polymer ?
#
loop_
_entity_poly.entity_id
_entity_poly.type
_entity_poly.pdbx_seq_one_letter_code
_entity_poly.pdbx_strand_id
1 'polypeptide(L)'
;MTKITLHCLSQLQPRPEHATDHTGKRRGKLTAIAWCRSSRSGKGTVWVCRCDCGLFEYRRPGTWASRVSPDDMCDTCLRAKGPNARNTASERLQRWVDSLRDLGLTDAEIDLIQRPGMMVETRGRTLLEIRGQLAEKLT
;
A
#
# COMPACT_ATOMS: atom_id res chain seq x y z
N MET A 1 -3.79 -17.76 -4.56
CA MET A 1 -4.67 -17.55 -3.39
C MET A 1 -5.86 -18.49 -3.53
N THR A 2 -6.20 -19.24 -2.48
CA THR A 2 -7.38 -20.12 -2.49
C THR A 2 -8.62 -19.26 -2.63
N LYS A 3 -9.33 -19.38 -3.76
CA LYS A 3 -10.60 -18.67 -3.96
C LYS A 3 -11.62 -19.23 -2.98
N ILE A 4 -12.19 -18.38 -2.13
CA ILE A 4 -13.35 -18.74 -1.31
C ILE A 4 -14.56 -18.70 -2.24
N THR A 5 -15.08 -19.86 -2.59
CA THR A 5 -16.32 -20.00 -3.36
C THR A 5 -17.52 -20.09 -2.44
N LEU A 6 -18.74 -19.97 -2.98
CA LEU A 6 -19.98 -20.18 -2.21
C LEU A 6 -20.00 -21.56 -1.53
N HIS A 7 -19.46 -22.58 -2.19
CA HIS A 7 -19.33 -23.93 -1.61
C HIS A 7 -18.41 -23.96 -0.38
N CYS A 8 -17.35 -23.15 -0.35
CA CYS A 8 -16.50 -23.04 0.84
C CYS A 8 -17.25 -22.40 2.02
N LEU A 9 -18.21 -21.50 1.75
CA LEU A 9 -18.99 -20.85 2.80
C LEU A 9 -19.98 -21.82 3.46
N SER A 10 -20.58 -22.73 2.68
CA SER A 10 -21.52 -23.73 3.22
C SER A 10 -20.85 -24.77 4.12
N GLN A 11 -19.52 -24.88 4.10
CA GLN A 11 -18.74 -25.81 4.92
C GLN A 11 -18.21 -25.17 6.22
N LEU A 12 -18.46 -23.87 6.44
CA LEU A 12 -17.99 -23.20 7.64
C LEU A 12 -18.76 -23.70 8.86
N GLN A 13 -18.01 -24.04 9.91
CA GLN A 13 -18.59 -24.41 11.19
C GLN A 13 -19.08 -23.16 11.94
N PRO A 14 -20.08 -23.30 12.82
CA PRO A 14 -20.47 -22.24 13.73
C PRO A 14 -19.28 -21.74 14.56
N ARG A 15 -19.29 -20.45 14.90
CA ARG A 15 -18.31 -19.89 15.82
C ARG A 15 -18.44 -20.59 17.19
N PRO A 16 -17.36 -21.11 17.78
CA PRO A 16 -17.38 -21.59 19.16
C PRO A 16 -17.76 -20.47 20.13
N GLU A 17 -18.55 -20.78 21.17
CA GLU A 17 -19.07 -19.79 22.11
C GLU A 17 -17.98 -18.93 22.77
N HIS A 18 -16.87 -19.57 23.18
CA HIS A 18 -15.72 -18.92 23.81
C HIS A 18 -14.88 -18.05 22.87
N ALA A 19 -15.10 -18.13 21.54
CA ALA A 19 -14.37 -17.33 20.58
C ALA A 19 -15.05 -15.96 20.41
N THR A 20 -14.27 -14.86 20.48
CA THR A 20 -14.78 -13.50 20.28
C THR A 20 -15.51 -13.37 18.94
N ASP A 21 -16.69 -12.77 18.96
CA ASP A 21 -17.45 -12.47 17.75
C ASP A 21 -16.85 -11.25 17.02
N HIS A 22 -16.65 -11.40 15.72
CA HIS A 22 -16.19 -10.33 14.86
C HIS A 22 -17.15 -10.05 13.71
N THR A 23 -18.34 -10.66 13.70
CA THR A 23 -19.36 -10.44 12.67
C THR A 23 -19.67 -8.95 12.54
N GLY A 24 -19.68 -8.44 11.31
CA GLY A 24 -19.96 -7.03 11.02
C GLY A 24 -18.79 -6.08 11.28
N LYS A 25 -17.71 -6.52 11.93
CA LYS A 25 -16.52 -5.69 12.10
C LYS A 25 -15.95 -5.33 10.73
N ARG A 26 -15.54 -4.07 10.54
CA ARG A 26 -14.98 -3.56 9.28
C ARG A 26 -13.53 -3.08 9.44
N ARG A 27 -12.75 -3.18 8.37
CA ARG A 27 -11.42 -2.54 8.20
C ARG A 27 -11.22 -2.23 6.72
N GLY A 28 -11.11 -0.95 6.39
CA GLY A 28 -11.12 -0.49 5.01
C GLY A 28 -12.37 -1.00 4.27
N LYS A 29 -12.14 -1.72 3.17
CA LYS A 29 -13.18 -2.34 2.33
C LYS A 29 -13.60 -3.74 2.76
N LEU A 30 -13.02 -4.29 3.83
CA LEU A 30 -13.28 -5.65 4.29
C LEU A 30 -14.25 -5.66 5.48
N THR A 31 -15.23 -6.56 5.44
CA THR A 31 -16.18 -6.82 6.52
C THR A 31 -16.10 -8.28 6.93
N ALA A 32 -15.96 -8.58 8.20
CA ALA A 32 -16.00 -9.95 8.71
C ALA A 32 -17.44 -10.48 8.71
N ILE A 33 -17.65 -11.67 8.12
CA ILE A 33 -18.98 -12.23 7.90
C ILE A 33 -19.20 -13.59 8.57
N ALA A 34 -18.16 -14.40 8.72
CA ALA A 34 -18.28 -15.74 9.28
C ALA A 34 -16.97 -16.21 9.90
N TRP A 35 -17.06 -16.92 11.01
CA TRP A 35 -15.92 -17.59 11.61
C TRP A 35 -15.45 -18.74 10.71
N CYS A 36 -14.14 -19.01 10.67
CA CYS A 36 -13.58 -20.09 9.86
C CYS A 36 -12.83 -21.12 10.71
N ARG A 37 -11.84 -20.66 11.50
CA ARG A 37 -11.04 -21.54 12.35
C ARG A 37 -10.24 -20.75 13.38
N SER A 38 -9.70 -21.44 14.38
CA SER A 38 -8.60 -20.91 15.19
C SER A 38 -7.36 -20.66 14.35
N SER A 39 -6.60 -19.62 14.70
CA SER A 39 -5.31 -19.34 14.08
C SER A 39 -4.29 -20.42 14.44
N ARG A 40 -3.29 -20.63 13.58
CA ARG A 40 -2.22 -21.63 13.81
C ARG A 40 -1.47 -21.43 15.14
N SER A 41 -1.41 -20.20 15.64
CA SER A 41 -0.75 -19.88 16.92
C SER A 41 -1.66 -20.01 18.13
N GLY A 42 -2.94 -20.37 17.97
CA GLY A 42 -3.94 -20.39 19.04
C GLY A 42 -4.39 -19.02 19.55
N LYS A 43 -3.55 -17.99 19.44
CA LYS A 43 -3.76 -16.61 19.95
C LYS A 43 -4.79 -15.76 19.17
N GLY A 44 -5.75 -16.37 18.50
CA GLY A 44 -6.77 -15.63 17.75
C GLY A 44 -7.51 -16.47 16.72
N THR A 45 -8.42 -15.82 16.00
CA THR A 45 -9.34 -16.47 15.06
C THR A 45 -9.12 -16.00 13.62
N VAL A 46 -9.38 -16.91 12.68
CA VAL A 46 -9.44 -16.65 11.25
C VAL A 46 -10.90 -16.61 10.85
N TRP A 47 -11.27 -15.59 10.10
CA TRP A 47 -12.62 -15.29 9.65
C TRP A 47 -12.66 -15.17 8.15
N VAL A 48 -13.78 -15.55 7.55
CA VAL A 48 -14.12 -15.12 6.20
C VAL A 48 -14.57 -13.67 6.26
N CYS A 49 -13.96 -12.85 5.40
CA CYS A 49 -14.29 -11.45 5.24
C CYS A 49 -14.68 -11.17 3.80
N ARG A 50 -15.75 -10.40 3.61
CA ARG A 50 -16.21 -9.91 2.31
C ARG A 50 -15.59 -8.55 2.03
N CYS A 51 -14.97 -8.39 0.87
CA CYS A 51 -14.57 -7.09 0.35
C CYS A 51 -15.75 -6.40 -0.33
N ASP A 52 -15.77 -5.07 -0.35
CA ASP A 52 -16.82 -4.30 -1.03
C ASP A 52 -16.95 -4.62 -2.54
N CYS A 53 -15.90 -5.16 -3.18
CA CYS A 53 -15.95 -5.66 -4.56
C CYS A 53 -16.69 -7.00 -4.72
N GLY A 54 -17.13 -7.62 -3.63
CA GLY A 54 -17.85 -8.89 -3.61
C GLY A 54 -16.98 -10.13 -3.39
N LEU A 55 -15.66 -10.03 -3.46
CA LEU A 55 -14.76 -11.15 -3.20
C LEU A 55 -14.61 -11.46 -1.71
N PHE A 56 -14.37 -12.73 -1.38
CA PHE A 56 -14.20 -13.22 -0.02
C PHE A 56 -12.76 -13.70 0.23
N GLU A 57 -12.21 -13.37 1.39
CA GLU A 57 -10.88 -13.79 1.82
C GLU A 57 -10.82 -14.17 3.30
N TYR A 58 -9.83 -14.98 3.68
CA TYR A 58 -9.54 -15.30 5.07
C TYR A 58 -8.72 -14.18 5.72
N ARG A 59 -9.19 -13.61 6.83
CA ARG A 59 -8.50 -12.55 7.59
C ARG A 59 -8.54 -12.81 9.09
N ARG A 60 -7.85 -11.98 9.88
CA ARG A 60 -7.85 -12.02 11.36
C ARG A 60 -8.39 -10.70 11.93
N PRO A 61 -9.72 -10.58 12.14
CA PRO A 61 -10.34 -9.34 12.59
C PRO A 61 -10.01 -8.93 14.03
N GLY A 62 -9.46 -9.83 14.83
CA GLY A 62 -9.03 -9.55 16.20
C GLY A 62 -8.10 -8.34 16.30
N THR A 63 -7.27 -8.09 15.28
CA THR A 63 -6.35 -6.95 15.24
C THR A 63 -6.90 -5.70 14.57
N TRP A 64 -8.14 -5.72 14.07
CA TRP A 64 -8.67 -4.58 13.30
C TRP A 64 -8.89 -3.33 14.14
N ALA A 65 -8.96 -3.46 15.46
CA ALA A 65 -9.05 -2.32 16.38
C ALA A 65 -7.68 -1.68 16.70
N SER A 66 -6.57 -2.40 16.47
CA SER A 66 -5.26 -1.93 16.94
C SER A 66 -4.65 -0.84 16.07
N ARG A 67 -5.06 -0.74 14.79
CA ARG A 67 -4.62 0.31 13.86
C ARG A 67 -5.70 0.61 12.82
N VAL A 68 -5.92 1.90 12.53
CA VAL A 68 -6.75 2.33 11.41
C VAL A 68 -6.01 2.00 10.11
N SER A 69 -6.66 1.25 9.23
CA SER A 69 -6.15 0.94 7.89
C SER A 69 -7.25 1.25 6.88
N PRO A 70 -7.35 2.51 6.41
CA PRO A 70 -8.43 2.93 5.53
C PRO A 70 -8.34 2.24 4.16
N ASP A 71 -7.15 1.79 3.77
CA ASP A 71 -6.86 1.13 2.49
C ASP A 71 -6.91 -0.40 2.50
N ASP A 72 -7.32 -1.06 3.61
CA ASP A 72 -7.34 -2.53 3.58
C ASP A 72 -8.42 -3.05 2.64
N MET A 73 -8.06 -3.99 1.77
CA MET A 73 -8.92 -4.54 0.72
C MET A 73 -8.48 -5.95 0.33
N CYS A 74 -9.27 -6.66 -0.47
CA CYS A 74 -8.85 -7.95 -1.01
C CYS A 74 -7.65 -7.79 -1.95
N ASP A 75 -6.89 -8.87 -2.16
CA ASP A 75 -5.70 -8.91 -3.01
C ASP A 75 -6.01 -8.52 -4.46
N THR A 76 -7.20 -8.85 -4.96
CA THR A 76 -7.62 -8.42 -6.31
C THR A 76 -7.76 -6.92 -6.39
N CYS A 77 -8.45 -6.29 -5.44
CA CYS A 77 -8.56 -4.83 -5.38
C CYS A 77 -7.19 -4.18 -5.16
N LEU A 78 -6.33 -4.79 -4.34
CA LEU A 78 -4.99 -4.28 -4.07
C LEU A 78 -4.15 -4.26 -5.34
N ARG A 79 -4.18 -5.32 -6.14
CA ARG A 79 -3.48 -5.38 -7.44
C ARG A 79 -4.06 -4.38 -8.44
N ALA A 80 -5.38 -4.21 -8.46
CA ALA A 80 -6.05 -3.26 -9.34
C ALA A 80 -5.70 -1.79 -9.02
N LYS A 81 -5.36 -1.46 -7.76
CA LYS A 81 -4.92 -0.11 -7.36
C LYS A 81 -3.57 0.29 -7.98
N GLY A 82 -2.82 -0.66 -8.52
CA GLY A 82 -1.47 -0.46 -9.03
C GLY A 82 -0.38 -0.73 -7.98
N PRO A 83 0.89 -0.67 -8.37
CA PRO A 83 2.01 -0.95 -7.46
C PRO A 83 2.09 0.05 -6.32
N ASN A 84 2.60 -0.38 -5.17
CA ASN A 84 2.88 0.52 -4.06
C ASN A 84 3.88 1.60 -4.48
N ALA A 85 3.68 2.85 -4.02
CA ALA A 85 4.55 3.98 -4.36
C ALA A 85 6.05 3.68 -4.13
N ARG A 86 6.38 2.98 -3.04
CA ARG A 86 7.76 2.55 -2.73
C ARG A 86 8.36 1.64 -3.79
N ASN A 87 7.55 0.79 -4.42
CA ASN A 87 8.00 -0.16 -5.44
C ASN A 87 8.31 0.57 -6.76
N THR A 88 7.60 1.66 -7.04
CA THR A 88 7.84 2.52 -8.21
C THR A 88 8.85 3.65 -7.96
N ALA A 89 9.45 3.71 -6.77
CA ALA A 89 10.29 4.85 -6.38
C ALA A 89 11.55 4.96 -7.24
N SER A 90 12.22 3.84 -7.49
CA SER A 90 13.44 3.79 -8.31
C SER A 90 13.18 4.21 -9.75
N GLU A 91 12.13 3.66 -10.38
CA GLU A 91 11.74 4.03 -11.75
C GLU A 91 11.33 5.51 -11.85
N ARG A 92 10.60 6.03 -10.86
CA ARG A 92 10.25 7.45 -10.80
C ARG A 92 11.48 8.34 -10.68
N LEU A 93 12.44 7.96 -9.84
CA LEU A 93 13.69 8.69 -9.67
C LEU A 93 14.48 8.69 -10.98
N GLN A 94 14.59 7.54 -11.64
CA GLN A 94 15.28 7.44 -12.93
C GLN A 94 14.64 8.33 -13.98
N ARG A 95 13.31 8.30 -14.14
CA ARG A 95 12.61 9.21 -15.08
C ARG A 95 12.85 10.68 -14.77
N TRP A 96 12.95 11.04 -13.49
CA TRP A 96 13.28 12.40 -13.10
C TRP A 96 14.72 12.76 -13.48
N VAL A 97 15.70 11.89 -13.21
CA VAL A 97 17.10 12.06 -13.66
C VAL A 97 17.17 12.21 -15.17
N ASP A 98 16.50 11.35 -15.93
CA ASP A 98 16.49 11.39 -17.39
C ASP A 98 15.88 12.70 -17.90
N SER A 99 14.79 13.20 -17.28
CA SER A 99 14.21 14.49 -17.65
C SER A 99 15.15 15.68 -17.41
N LEU A 100 16.04 15.61 -16.41
CA LEU A 100 17.04 16.65 -16.17
C LEU A 100 18.19 16.58 -17.17
N ARG A 101 18.59 15.36 -17.57
CA ARG A 101 19.56 15.15 -18.65
C ARG A 101 19.03 15.69 -19.99
N ASP A 102 17.78 15.41 -20.31
CA ASP A 102 17.10 15.93 -21.51
C ASP A 102 17.02 17.46 -21.51
N LEU A 103 16.91 18.09 -20.34
CA LEU A 103 16.97 19.54 -20.19
C LEU A 103 18.40 20.12 -20.33
N GLY A 104 19.43 19.27 -20.30
CA GLY A 104 20.83 19.65 -20.47
C GLY A 104 21.65 19.77 -19.18
N LEU A 105 21.15 19.24 -18.05
CA LEU A 105 21.95 19.12 -16.83
C LEU A 105 22.95 17.96 -16.94
N THR A 106 24.12 18.17 -16.34
CA THR A 106 25.16 17.14 -16.19
C THR A 106 24.87 16.23 -14.99
N ASP A 107 25.43 15.02 -14.99
CA ASP A 107 25.30 14.09 -13.85
C ASP A 107 25.83 14.71 -12.54
N ALA A 108 26.89 15.52 -12.61
CA ALA A 108 27.42 16.22 -11.44
C ALA A 108 26.44 17.25 -10.87
N GLU A 109 25.70 17.98 -11.71
CA GLU A 109 24.65 18.91 -11.28
C GLU A 109 23.46 18.15 -10.69
N ILE A 110 23.08 17.02 -11.27
CA ILE A 110 21.98 16.18 -10.78
C ILE A 110 22.34 15.56 -9.42
N ASP A 111 23.58 15.11 -9.24
CA ASP A 111 24.09 14.61 -7.97
C ASP A 111 24.07 15.69 -6.89
N LEU A 112 24.41 16.95 -7.25
CA LEU A 112 24.24 18.09 -6.35
C LEU A 112 22.79 18.26 -5.94
N ILE A 113 21.83 18.27 -6.88
CA ILE A 113 20.40 18.42 -6.57
C ILE A 113 19.90 17.32 -5.62
N GLN A 114 20.41 16.09 -5.75
CA GLN A 114 20.03 14.95 -4.90
C GLN A 114 20.62 15.00 -3.48
N ARG A 115 21.59 15.88 -3.20
CA ARG A 115 22.17 15.99 -1.85
C ARG A 115 21.12 16.45 -0.85
N PRO A 116 21.04 15.82 0.34
CA PRO A 116 20.17 16.28 1.41
C PRO A 116 20.42 17.76 1.72
N GLY A 117 19.34 18.56 1.77
CA GLY A 117 19.41 19.97 2.12
C GLY A 117 19.63 20.96 0.97
N MET A 118 19.91 20.51 -0.27
CA MET A 118 20.10 21.43 -1.41
C MET A 118 18.83 22.17 -1.82
N MET A 119 17.64 21.54 -1.65
CA MET A 119 16.33 22.16 -1.83
C MET A 119 16.20 22.99 -3.13
N VAL A 120 16.51 22.36 -4.26
CA VAL A 120 16.41 22.96 -5.60
C VAL A 120 15.11 22.53 -6.27
N GLU A 121 14.30 23.49 -6.72
CA GLU A 121 13.07 23.21 -7.45
C GLU A 121 13.35 22.95 -8.93
N THR A 122 12.98 21.76 -9.41
CA THR A 122 13.25 21.30 -10.79
C THR A 122 12.01 21.23 -11.66
N ARG A 123 10.81 21.12 -11.07
CA ARG A 123 9.59 20.90 -11.83
C ARG A 123 9.17 22.18 -12.56
N GLY A 124 9.09 22.11 -13.88
CA GLY A 124 8.62 23.22 -14.73
C GLY A 124 9.61 24.38 -14.82
N ARG A 125 10.88 24.15 -14.50
CA ARG A 125 11.96 25.15 -14.59
C ARG A 125 12.81 24.94 -15.84
N THR A 126 13.37 26.03 -16.33
CA THR A 126 14.38 26.04 -17.39
C THR A 126 15.75 25.66 -16.85
N LEU A 127 16.66 25.24 -17.74
CA LEU A 127 18.05 24.91 -17.39
C LEU A 127 18.75 26.07 -16.64
N LEU A 128 18.53 27.30 -17.10
CA LEU A 128 19.15 28.49 -16.51
C LEU A 128 18.62 28.78 -15.10
N GLU A 129 17.31 28.64 -14.86
CA GLU A 129 16.72 28.83 -13.52
C GLU A 129 17.23 27.79 -12.52
N ILE A 130 17.41 26.54 -12.95
CA ILE A 130 17.91 25.47 -12.08
C ILE A 130 19.39 25.73 -11.73
N ARG A 131 20.21 26.11 -12.71
CA ARG A 131 21.61 26.48 -12.49
C ARG A 131 21.76 27.71 -11.58
N GLY A 132 20.88 28.69 -11.73
CA GLY A 132 20.83 29.86 -10.84
C GLY A 132 20.61 29.46 -9.38
N GLN A 133 19.60 28.60 -9.12
CA GLN A 133 19.36 28.07 -7.78
C GLN A 133 20.57 27.30 -7.22
N LEU A 134 21.23 26.48 -8.05
CA LEU A 134 22.43 25.75 -7.62
C LEU A 134 23.58 26.69 -7.24
N ALA A 135 23.81 27.75 -8.02
CA ALA A 135 24.83 28.75 -7.71
C ALA A 135 24.57 29.46 -6.38
N GLU A 136 23.31 29.84 -6.11
CA GLU A 136 22.91 30.46 -4.83
C GLU A 136 23.12 29.54 -3.63
N LYS A 137 22.96 28.23 -3.79
CA LYS A 137 23.12 27.24 -2.71
C LYS A 137 24.57 26.84 -2.44
N LEU A 138 25.47 27.07 -3.40
CA LEU A 138 26.89 26.75 -3.30
C LEU A 138 27.75 27.94 -2.85
N THR A 139 27.13 29.10 -2.67
CA THR A 139 27.74 30.30 -2.09
C THR A 139 27.56 30.29 -0.57
#